data_AF-A0A957ISQ4-F1
#
_entry.id   AF-A0A957ISQ4-F1
#
_cell.length_a   1.000
_cell.length_b   1.000
_cell.length_c   1.000
_cell.angle_alpha   90.00
_cell.angle_beta   90.00
_cell.angle_gamma   90.00
#
_symmetry.space_group_name_H-M   'P 1'
#
loop_
_entity.id
_entity.type
_entity.pdbx_description
1 polymer ?
#
loop_
_entity_poly.entity_id
_entity_poly.type
_entity_poly.pdbx_seq_one_letter_code
_entity_poly.pdbx_strand_id
1 'polypeptide(L)'
;EEVDQIICWLTGYDQAGLQQQIEQENDFETFFAQAPAYHPNSSLIKGVVCGIRVEEIEDPLMQKIRHLDKLIDELAKGKAMAKILRQ
;
A
#
# COMPACT_ATOMS: atom_id res chain seq x y z
N GLU A 1 -8.08 -6.55 9.75
CA GLU A 1 -7.95 -5.30 10.54
C GLU A 1 -6.63 -4.58 10.31
N GLU A 2 -5.46 -5.09 10.76
CA GLU A 2 -4.17 -4.38 10.54
C GLU A 2 -3.81 -4.19 9.06
N VAL A 3 -4.07 -5.21 8.24
CA VAL A 3 -3.87 -5.14 6.78
C VAL A 3 -4.79 -4.10 6.15
N ASP A 4 -6.07 -4.11 6.51
CA ASP A 4 -7.05 -3.14 6.00
C ASP A 4 -6.67 -1.71 6.41
N GLN A 5 -6.19 -1.52 7.63
CA GLN A 5 -5.68 -0.23 8.10
C GLN A 5 -4.52 0.27 7.23
N ILE A 6 -3.58 -0.60 6.87
CA ILE A 6 -2.46 -0.26 5.98
C ILE A 6 -2.97 0.10 4.59
N ILE A 7 -3.89 -0.69 4.03
CA ILE A 7 -4.44 -0.46 2.70
C ILE A 7 -5.20 0.87 2.65
N CYS A 8 -6.11 1.10 3.60
CA CYS A 8 -6.88 2.34 3.73
C CYS A 8 -5.95 3.55 3.92
N TRP A 9 -4.92 3.42 4.77
CA TRP A 9 -3.92 4.47 4.94
C TRP A 9 -3.19 4.79 3.65
N LEU A 10 -2.76 3.78 2.87
CA LEU A 10 -1.99 3.96 1.65
C LEU A 10 -2.81 4.56 0.50
N THR A 11 -4.06 4.12 0.36
CA THR A 11 -4.92 4.37 -0.82
C THR A 11 -5.97 5.44 -0.59
N GLY A 12 -6.29 5.75 0.66
CA GLY A 12 -7.38 6.65 1.04
C GLY A 12 -8.77 6.02 0.93
N TYR A 13 -8.87 4.71 0.67
CA TYR A 13 -10.15 4.01 0.84
C TYR A 13 -10.60 4.05 2.29
N ASP A 14 -11.90 4.15 2.51
CA ASP A 14 -12.51 3.73 3.76
C ASP A 14 -12.87 2.24 3.68
N GLN A 15 -13.41 1.69 4.78
CA GLN A 15 -13.74 0.27 4.82
C GLN A 15 -14.80 -0.14 3.79
N ALA A 16 -15.77 0.73 3.51
CA ALA A 16 -16.81 0.46 2.52
C ALA A 16 -16.23 0.45 1.10
N GLY A 17 -15.38 1.42 0.77
CA GLY A 17 -14.68 1.50 -0.51
C GLY A 17 -13.76 0.31 -0.74
N LEU A 18 -12.99 -0.10 0.28
CA LEU A 18 -12.14 -1.28 0.18
C LEU A 18 -12.98 -2.55 -0.04
N GLN A 19 -14.07 -2.72 0.70
CA GLN A 19 -14.98 -3.86 0.52
C GLN A 19 -15.59 -3.89 -0.88
N GLN A 20 -15.98 -2.74 -1.42
CA GLN A 20 -16.50 -2.63 -2.78
C GLN A 20 -15.47 -3.06 -3.83
N GLN A 21 -14.19 -2.69 -3.66
CA GLN A 21 -13.13 -3.12 -4.57
C GLN A 21 -12.94 -4.64 -4.56
N ILE A 22 -13.08 -5.29 -3.39
CA ILE A 22 -13.03 -6.76 -3.26
C ILE A 22 -14.21 -7.41 -3.97
N GLU A 23 -15.42 -6.91 -3.77
CA GLU A 23 -16.64 -7.44 -4.41
C GLU A 23 -16.63 -7.31 -5.93
N GLN A 24 -15.96 -6.27 -6.45
CA GLN A 24 -15.81 -6.05 -7.89
C GLN A 24 -14.70 -6.90 -8.52
N GLU A 25 -13.85 -7.54 -7.71
CA GLU A 25 -12.67 -8.29 -8.18
C GLU A 25 -11.77 -7.47 -9.13
N ASN A 26 -11.62 -6.17 -8.85
CA ASN A 26 -10.83 -5.28 -9.69
C ASN A 26 -9.35 -5.68 -9.72
N ASP A 27 -8.72 -5.52 -10.87
CA ASP A 27 -7.28 -5.65 -10.99
C ASP A 27 -6.52 -4.52 -10.26
N PHE A 28 -5.21 -4.70 -10.07
CA PHE A 28 -4.40 -3.72 -9.36
C PHE A 28 -4.33 -2.36 -10.06
N GLU A 29 -4.36 -2.35 -11.40
CA GLU A 29 -4.34 -1.09 -12.16
C GLU A 29 -5.58 -0.25 -11.82
N THR A 30 -6.76 -0.86 -11.90
CA THR A 30 -8.04 -0.25 -11.56
C THR A 30 -8.11 0.13 -10.09
N PHE A 31 -7.71 -0.79 -9.20
CA PHE A 31 -7.70 -0.56 -7.75
C PHE A 31 -6.90 0.68 -7.35
N PHE A 32 -5.69 0.87 -7.92
CA PHE A 32 -4.84 2.02 -7.64
C PHE A 32 -5.22 3.28 -8.43
N ALA A 33 -5.90 3.15 -9.57
CA ALA A 33 -6.43 4.27 -10.33
C ALA A 33 -7.66 4.89 -9.65
N GLN A 34 -8.49 4.06 -8.98
CA GLN A 34 -9.70 4.50 -8.27
C GLN A 34 -9.45 4.89 -6.80
N ALA A 35 -8.22 4.70 -6.31
CA ALA A 35 -7.82 5.08 -4.95
C ALA A 35 -8.13 6.56 -4.67
N PRO A 36 -8.97 6.90 -3.66
CA PRO A 36 -9.45 8.27 -3.45
C PRO A 36 -8.32 9.27 -3.19
N ALA A 37 -7.29 8.86 -2.44
CA ALA A 37 -6.17 9.72 -2.11
C ALA A 37 -4.96 8.87 -1.75
N TYR A 38 -4.03 8.71 -2.69
CA TYR A 38 -2.77 8.04 -2.41
C TYR A 38 -1.94 8.85 -1.40
N HIS A 39 -1.48 8.22 -0.33
CA HIS A 39 -0.95 8.93 0.83
C HIS A 39 0.36 9.67 0.52
N PRO A 40 0.54 10.96 0.91
CA PRO A 40 1.75 11.74 0.58
C PRO A 40 3.03 11.17 1.21
N ASN A 41 2.93 10.56 2.40
CA ASN A 41 4.06 9.88 3.04
C ASN A 41 4.44 8.55 2.36
N SER A 42 3.76 8.13 1.28
CA SER A 42 4.17 6.95 0.50
C SER A 42 5.61 7.08 -0.02
N SER A 43 6.06 8.31 -0.30
CA SER A 43 7.43 8.64 -0.69
C SER A 43 8.49 8.28 0.36
N LEU A 44 8.08 8.06 1.62
CA LEU A 44 8.93 7.60 2.71
C LEU A 44 9.02 6.06 2.79
N ILE A 45 8.26 5.33 1.97
CA ILE A 45 8.33 3.87 1.88
C ILE A 45 9.55 3.50 1.05
N LYS A 46 10.66 3.21 1.73
CA LYS A 46 11.96 2.91 1.11
C LYS A 46 12.51 1.56 1.54
N GLY A 47 13.50 1.11 0.80
CA GLY A 47 14.26 -0.11 1.08
C GLY A 47 13.88 -1.25 0.15
N VAL A 48 14.26 -2.47 0.57
CA VAL A 48 14.12 -3.66 -0.27
C VAL A 48 12.90 -4.48 0.17
N VAL A 49 12.15 -4.97 -0.81
CA VAL A 49 11.09 -5.98 -0.68
C VAL A 49 11.10 -6.87 -1.92
N CYS A 50 10.85 -8.18 -1.77
CA CYS A 50 10.90 -9.14 -2.87
C CYS A 50 12.19 -9.08 -3.72
N GLY A 51 13.32 -8.68 -3.14
CA GLY A 51 14.61 -8.56 -3.82
C GLY A 51 14.82 -7.28 -4.63
N ILE A 52 13.86 -6.35 -4.64
CA ILE A 52 13.91 -5.09 -5.41
C ILE A 52 13.84 -3.90 -4.46
N ARG A 53 14.55 -2.81 -4.81
CA ARG A 53 14.51 -1.54 -4.08
C ARG A 53 13.33 -0.70 -4.56
N VAL A 54 12.42 -0.35 -3.64
CA VAL A 54 11.13 0.24 -4.00
C VAL A 54 11.27 1.64 -4.61
N GLU A 55 12.16 2.46 -4.06
CA GLU A 55 12.41 3.82 -4.52
C GLU A 55 13.09 3.93 -5.90
N GLU A 56 13.59 2.82 -6.45
CA GLU A 56 14.24 2.76 -7.77
C GLU A 56 13.31 2.23 -8.87
N ILE A 57 12.06 1.86 -8.54
CA ILE A 57 11.10 1.33 -9.52
C ILE A 57 10.57 2.48 -10.38
N GLU A 58 10.82 2.40 -11.69
CA GLU A 58 10.39 3.41 -12.67
C GLU A 58 8.91 3.30 -13.03
N ASP A 59 8.38 2.07 -13.11
CA ASP A 59 6.97 1.85 -13.42
C ASP A 59 6.07 2.29 -12.24
N PRO A 60 5.18 3.30 -12.43
CA PRO A 60 4.42 3.86 -11.33
C PRO A 60 3.46 2.87 -10.67
N LEU A 61 2.85 1.97 -11.44
CA LEU A 61 1.91 0.98 -10.90
C LEU A 61 2.67 -0.06 -10.07
N MET A 62 3.78 -0.58 -10.60
CA MET A 62 4.65 -1.51 -9.89
C MET A 62 5.22 -0.89 -8.62
N GLN A 63 5.58 0.39 -8.63
CA GLN A 63 6.04 1.08 -7.43
C GLN A 63 4.94 1.11 -6.36
N LYS A 64 3.69 1.42 -6.73
CA LYS A 64 2.55 1.39 -5.81
C LYS A 64 2.29 0.00 -5.22
N ILE A 65 2.37 -1.04 -6.04
CA ILE A 65 2.25 -2.44 -5.60
C ILE A 65 3.36 -2.77 -4.60
N ARG A 66 4.62 -2.40 -4.90
CA ARG A 66 5.75 -2.67 -4.01
C ARG A 66 5.74 -1.82 -2.73
N HIS A 67 5.13 -0.64 -2.74
CA HIS A 67 4.84 0.08 -1.50
C HIS A 67 3.93 -0.77 -0.59
N LEU A 68 2.84 -1.32 -1.12
CA LEU A 68 1.94 -2.16 -0.33
C LEU A 68 2.67 -3.41 0.19
N ASP A 69 3.38 -4.14 -0.69
CA ASP A 69 4.17 -5.31 -0.28
C ASP A 69 5.15 -4.96 0.85
N LYS A 70 5.78 -3.78 0.78
CA LYS A 70 6.73 -3.34 1.79
C LYS A 70 6.07 -3.12 3.14
N LEU A 71 4.89 -2.51 3.18
CA LEU A 71 4.16 -2.27 4.42
C LEU A 71 3.68 -3.59 5.04
N ILE A 72 3.22 -4.55 4.22
CA ILE A 72 2.81 -5.88 4.68
C ILE A 72 4.02 -6.70 5.16
N ASP A 73 5.18 -6.62 4.49
CA ASP A 73 6.44 -7.22 4.95
C ASP A 73 6.86 -6.67 6.32
N GLU A 74 6.66 -5.38 6.55
CA GLU A 74 6.94 -4.74 7.83
C GLU A 74 5.98 -5.19 8.94
N LEU A 75 4.71 -5.36 8.62
CA LEU A 75 3.70 -5.93 9.52
C LEU A 75 4.07 -7.39 9.89
N ALA A 76 4.39 -8.22 8.91
CA ALA A 76 4.78 -9.61 9.11
C ALA A 76 6.07 -9.75 9.97
N LYS A 77 6.94 -8.73 9.94
CA LYS A 77 8.14 -8.63 10.78
C LYS A 77 7.88 -8.06 12.18
N GLY A 78 6.62 -7.80 12.53
CA GLY A 78 6.22 -7.30 13.85
C GLY A 78 6.62 -5.84 14.10
N LYS A 79 6.76 -5.02 13.05
CA LYS A 79 6.99 -3.58 13.26
C LYS A 79 5.73 -2.93 13.85
N ALA A 80 5.93 -1.95 14.72
CA ALA A 80 4.83 -1.17 15.28
C ALA A 80 4.08 -0.38 14.18
N MET A 81 2.75 -0.34 14.27
CA MET A 81 1.89 0.31 13.27
C MET A 81 2.28 1.76 12.99
N ALA A 82 2.61 2.57 14.01
CA ALA A 82 3.09 3.95 13.82
C ALA A 82 4.29 4.02 12.85
N LYS A 83 5.29 3.13 13.00
CA LYS A 83 6.43 3.06 12.08
C LYS A 83 6.00 2.65 10.67
N ILE A 84 5.07 1.70 10.54
CA ILE A 84 4.55 1.24 9.24
C ILE A 84 3.85 2.41 8.51
N LEU A 85 2.98 3.15 9.22
CA LEU A 85 2.24 4.30 8.69
C LEU A 85 3.08 5.59 8.62
N ARG A 86 4.40 5.49 8.86
CA ARG A 86 5.34 6.62 8.80
C ARG A 86 4.93 7.77 9.73
N GLN A 87 4.55 7.41 10.96
CA GLN A 87 4.16 8.26 12.09
C GLN A 87 5.09 8.04 13.30
#